data_AF-A0A4Y7JEF5-F1
#
_entry.id   AF-A0A4Y7JEF5-F1
#
_cell.length_a   1.000
_cell.length_b   1.000
_cell.length_c   1.000
_cell.angle_alpha   90.00
_cell.angle_beta   90.00
_cell.angle_gamma   90.00
#
_symmetry.space_group_name_H-M   'P 1'
#
loop_
_entity.id
_entity.type
_entity.pdbx_description
1 polymer ?
#
loop_
_entity_poly.entity_id
_entity_poly.type
_entity_poly.pdbx_seq_one_letter_code
_entity_poly.pdbx_strand_id
1 'polypeptide(L)'
;MSNFINPASWPLILTVFTFVILTPKEIVDERTISNVLNKAIIKTIKVDKGEIIDCYDIYKQLSINHPSRYNHTIQMRPSIYPKNIKLDNMGTLQLT
;
A
#
# COMPACT_ATOMS: atom_id res chain seq x y z
N MET A 1 19.21 47.12 0.56
CA MET A 1 20.40 46.23 0.57
C MET A 1 20.05 45.00 -0.24
N SER A 2 20.62 44.85 -1.44
CA SER A 2 20.47 43.65 -2.26
C SER A 2 21.51 42.63 -1.81
N ASN A 3 21.06 41.43 -1.45
CA ASN A 3 21.95 40.32 -1.15
C ASN A 3 22.49 39.78 -2.48
N PHE A 4 23.70 40.21 -2.87
CA PHE A 4 24.40 39.64 -4.02
C PHE A 4 24.82 38.21 -3.71
N ILE A 5 24.15 37.25 -4.33
CA ILE A 5 24.49 35.83 -4.25
C ILE A 5 25.79 35.64 -5.05
N ASN A 6 26.83 35.15 -4.38
CA ASN A 6 28.16 34.96 -4.99
C ASN A 6 28.10 34.05 -6.22
N PRO A 7 28.79 34.34 -7.33
CA PRO A 7 28.70 33.57 -8.57
C PRO A 7 29.16 32.11 -8.41
N ALA A 8 30.02 31.82 -7.43
CA ALA A 8 30.44 30.47 -7.07
C ALA A 8 29.33 29.60 -6.43
N SER A 9 28.23 30.22 -5.96
CA SER A 9 27.10 29.50 -5.37
C SER A 9 26.04 29.07 -6.38
N TRP A 10 26.08 29.61 -7.60
CA TRP A 10 25.20 29.20 -8.71
C TRP A 10 25.34 27.72 -9.11
N PRO A 11 26.55 27.16 -9.30
CA PRO A 11 26.69 25.74 -9.64
C PRO A 11 26.14 24.85 -8.51
N LEU A 12 26.34 25.23 -7.24
CA LEU A 12 25.76 24.50 -6.10
C LEU A 12 24.23 24.50 -6.15
N ILE A 13 23.61 25.65 -6.40
CA ILE A 13 22.15 25.77 -6.53
C ILE A 13 21.64 24.88 -7.68
N LEU A 14 22.35 24.88 -8.83
CA LEU A 14 21.99 24.08 -10.00
C LEU A 14 22.08 22.57 -9.70
N THR A 15 23.10 22.13 -8.96
CA THR A 15 23.25 20.72 -8.56
C THR A 15 22.13 20.25 -7.63
N VAL A 16 21.70 21.10 -6.68
CA VAL A 16 20.58 20.75 -5.79
C VAL A 16 19.28 20.67 -6.58
N PHE A 17 19.03 21.62 -7.49
CA PHE A 17 17.82 21.64 -8.30
C PHE A 17 17.73 20.42 -9.23
N THR A 18 18.84 20.06 -9.87
CA THR A 18 18.93 18.86 -10.71
C THR A 18 18.78 17.58 -9.88
N PHE A 19 19.36 17.50 -8.68
CA PHE A 19 19.17 16.37 -7.78
C PHE A 19 17.70 16.20 -7.35
N VAL A 20 17.00 17.29 -7.05
CA VAL A 20 15.55 17.27 -6.71
C VAL A 20 14.70 16.82 -7.90
N ILE A 21 15.06 17.20 -9.13
CA ILE A 21 14.35 16.75 -10.34
C ILE A 21 14.70 15.30 -10.71
N LEU A 22 15.95 14.87 -10.49
CA LEU A 22 16.42 13.50 -10.80
C LEU A 22 16.07 12.49 -9.71
N THR A 23 15.82 12.90 -8.46
CA THR A 23 15.26 11.97 -7.48
C THR A 23 13.95 11.47 -8.06
N PRO A 24 13.81 10.16 -8.32
CA PRO A 24 12.58 9.63 -8.84
C PRO A 24 11.49 9.97 -7.85
N LYS A 25 10.42 10.62 -8.33
CA LYS A 25 9.14 10.72 -7.63
C LYS A 25 8.73 9.35 -7.05
N GLU A 26 9.13 8.28 -7.74
CA GLU A 26 9.04 6.87 -7.37
C GLU A 26 9.65 6.51 -5.99
N ILE A 27 10.81 7.07 -5.60
CA ILE A 27 11.44 6.78 -4.27
C ILE A 27 10.66 7.45 -3.13
N VAL A 28 10.16 8.66 -3.37
CA VAL A 28 9.32 9.39 -2.40
C VAL A 28 7.97 8.69 -2.27
N ASP A 29 7.39 8.23 -3.38
CA ASP A 29 6.16 7.45 -3.36
C ASP A 29 6.37 6.12 -2.62
N GLU A 30 7.42 5.35 -2.91
CA GLU A 30 7.66 4.04 -2.28
C GLU A 30 7.78 4.14 -0.75
N ARG A 31 8.58 5.08 -0.23
CA ARG A 31 8.71 5.29 1.23
C ARG A 31 7.42 5.80 1.86
N THR A 32 6.68 6.66 1.17
CA THR A 32 5.42 7.20 1.68
C THR A 32 4.34 6.12 1.69
N ILE A 33 4.26 5.33 0.61
CA ILE A 33 3.35 4.18 0.47
C ILE A 33 3.66 3.13 1.52
N SER A 34 4.93 2.81 1.77
CA SER A 34 5.34 1.86 2.82
C SER A 34 4.91 2.33 4.22
N ASN A 35 5.09 3.61 4.55
CA ASN A 35 4.64 4.16 5.82
C ASN A 35 3.10 4.13 5.96
N VAL A 36 2.37 4.40 4.88
CA VAL A 36 0.90 4.32 4.85
C VAL A 36 0.43 2.88 5.00
N LEU A 37 1.09 1.92 4.34
CA LEU A 37 0.82 0.48 4.44
C LEU A 37 1.04 -0.03 5.87
N ASN A 38 2.17 0.32 6.49
CA ASN A 38 2.45 -0.06 7.88
C ASN A 38 1.39 0.48 8.85
N LYS A 39 0.86 1.69 8.60
CA LYS A 39 -0.22 2.28 9.40
C LYS A 39 -1.60 1.64 9.12
N ALA A 40 -1.78 1.01 7.96
CA ALA A 40 -3.02 0.33 7.60
C ALA A 40 -3.15 -1.06 8.23
N ILE A 41 -2.06 -1.64 8.74
CA ILE A 41 -2.06 -2.91 9.47
C ILE A 41 -2.79 -2.69 10.80
N ILE A 42 -3.94 -3.34 10.96
CA ILE A 42 -4.72 -3.30 12.21
C ILE A 42 -4.13 -4.28 13.22
N LYS A 43 -3.68 -5.45 12.74
CA LYS A 43 -3.19 -6.53 13.58
C LYS A 43 -2.19 -7.38 12.83
N THR A 44 -1.06 -7.65 13.47
CA THR A 44 -0.09 -8.64 13.03
C THR A 44 -0.23 -9.89 13.89
N ILE A 45 -0.41 -11.04 13.26
CA ILE A 45 -0.45 -12.35 13.92
C ILE A 45 0.83 -13.09 13.54
N LYS A 46 1.59 -13.51 14.55
CA LYS A 46 2.76 -14.37 14.35
C LYS A 46 2.34 -15.81 14.59
N VAL A 47 2.49 -16.66 13.59
CA VAL A 47 2.20 -18.09 13.68
C VAL A 47 3.51 -18.83 13.99
N ASP A 48 3.38 -20.06 14.49
CA ASP A 48 4.53 -20.89 14.82
C ASP A 48 5.40 -21.12 13.57
N LYS A 49 6.74 -21.09 13.74
CA LYS A 49 7.76 -21.05 12.66
C LYS A 49 7.98 -19.71 11.94
N GLY A 50 7.50 -18.59 12.49
CA GLY A 50 7.89 -17.25 12.03
C GLY A 50 7.10 -16.74 10.83
N GLU A 51 5.97 -17.36 10.51
CA GLU A 51 5.01 -16.80 9.57
C GLU A 51 4.30 -15.58 10.18
N ILE A 52 4.15 -14.53 9.37
CA ILE A 52 3.56 -13.25 9.77
C ILE A 52 2.31 -13.02 8.91
N ILE A 53 1.16 -12.94 9.57
CA ILE A 53 -0.13 -12.64 8.94
C ILE A 53 -0.55 -11.23 9.36
N ASP A 54 -0.51 -10.29 8.42
CA ASP A 54 -0.98 -8.93 8.63
C ASP A 54 -2.45 -8.78 8.21
N CYS A 55 -3.26 -8.27 9.14
CA CYS A 55 -4.68 -8.00 8.97
C CYS A 55 -4.89 -6.53 8.60
N TYR A 56 -5.66 -6.27 7.55
CA TYR A 56 -6.01 -4.93 7.07
C TYR A 56 -7.52 -4.71 7.07
N ASP A 57 -7.96 -3.44 7.16
CA ASP A 57 -9.34 -3.07 6.84
C ASP A 57 -9.54 -3.24 5.33
N ILE A 58 -10.42 -4.17 4.92
CA ILE A 58 -10.65 -4.44 3.51
C ILE A 58 -11.07 -3.17 2.76
N TYR A 59 -11.87 -2.28 3.37
CA TYR A 59 -12.35 -1.07 2.71
C TYR A 59 -11.29 0.04 2.61
N LYS A 60 -10.21 -0.04 3.39
CA LYS A 60 -9.13 0.96 3.36
C LYS A 60 -7.93 0.53 2.51
N GLN A 61 -8.02 -0.63 1.84
CA GLN A 61 -6.98 -1.06 0.93
C GLN A 61 -6.90 -0.13 -0.29
N LEU A 62 -5.68 0.29 -0.64
CA LEU A 62 -5.43 1.18 -1.78
C LEU A 62 -6.01 0.63 -3.10
N SER A 63 -6.04 -0.70 -3.24
CA SER A 63 -6.60 -1.39 -4.41
C SER A 63 -8.10 -1.18 -4.61
N ILE A 64 -8.86 -0.86 -3.55
CA ILE A 64 -10.29 -0.52 -3.63
C ILE A 64 -10.52 0.91 -4.11
N ASN A 65 -9.56 1.80 -3.88
CA ASN A 65 -9.65 3.20 -4.31
C ASN A 65 -9.43 3.36 -5.84
N HIS A 66 -9.19 2.26 -6.55
CA HIS A 66 -9.13 2.26 -8.01
C HIS A 66 -10.55 2.46 -8.60
N PRO A 67 -10.74 3.32 -9.62
CA PRO A 67 -12.07 3.63 -10.19
C PRO A 67 -12.87 2.38 -10.60
N SER A 68 -12.18 1.37 -11.12
CA SER A 68 -12.81 0.09 -11.54
C SER A 68 -13.30 -0.79 -10.39
N ARG A 69 -12.90 -0.51 -9.13
CA ARG A 69 -13.21 -1.31 -7.95
C ARG A 69 -14.11 -0.58 -6.95
N TYR A 70 -14.37 0.72 -7.12
CA TYR A 70 -15.16 1.55 -6.20
C TYR A 70 -16.60 1.02 -5.99
N ASN A 71 -17.24 0.50 -7.04
CA ASN A 71 -18.60 -0.06 -6.98
C ASN A 71 -18.65 -1.58 -6.83
N HIS A 72 -17.51 -2.23 -6.56
CA HIS A 72 -17.48 -3.67 -6.43
C HIS A 72 -18.00 -4.10 -5.06
N THR A 73 -19.10 -4.85 -5.03
CA THR A 73 -19.59 -5.47 -3.80
C THR A 73 -18.68 -6.65 -3.44
N ILE A 74 -18.00 -6.58 -2.30
CA ILE A 74 -17.16 -7.67 -1.81
C ILE A 74 -18.07 -8.85 -1.46
N GLN A 75 -17.86 -9.98 -2.13
CA GLN A 75 -18.54 -11.22 -1.81
C GLN A 75 -17.81 -11.90 -0.64
N MET A 76 -18.48 -11.96 0.50
CA MET A 76 -17.98 -12.64 1.69
C MET A 76 -18.41 -14.10 1.67
N ARG A 77 -17.63 -14.96 2.34
CA ARG A 77 -18.05 -16.32 2.63
C ARG A 77 -19.39 -16.26 3.40
N PRO A 78 -20.44 -16.96 2.95
CA PRO A 78 -21.73 -16.91 3.63
C PRO A 78 -21.62 -17.53 5.03
N SER A 79 -22.27 -16.91 6.01
CA SER A 79 -22.38 -17.46 7.38
C SER A 79 -23.36 -18.63 7.46
N ILE A 80 -24.30 -18.71 6.52
CA ILE A 80 -25.31 -19.75 6.42
C ILE A 80 -25.32 -20.25 4.98
N TYR A 81 -25.09 -21.55 4.81
CA TYR A 81 -25.24 -22.20 3.52
C TYR A 81 -26.70 -22.61 3.34
N PRO A 82 -27.37 -22.19 2.25
CA PRO A 82 -28.63 -22.78 1.84
C PRO A 82 -28.50 -24.30 1.79
N LYS A 83 -29.49 -25.00 2.33
CA LYS A 83 -29.52 -26.47 2.52
C LYS A 83 -29.29 -27.29 1.25
N ASN A 84 -29.37 -26.65 0.08
CA ASN A 84 -29.29 -27.27 -1.25
C ASN A 84 -28.04 -26.87 -2.06
N ILE A 85 -27.03 -26.22 -1.46
CA ILE A 85 -25.77 -25.97 -2.18
C ILE A 85 -24.88 -27.21 -2.09
N LYS A 86 -24.54 -27.78 -3.24
CA LYS A 86 -23.53 -28.83 -3.37
C LYS A 86 -22.16 -28.22 -3.02
N LEU A 87 -21.55 -28.68 -1.93
CA LEU A 87 -20.33 -28.10 -1.35
C LEU A 87 -19.05 -28.57 -2.06
N ASP A 88 -19.16 -29.30 -3.18
CA ASP A 88 -18.04 -29.92 -3.88
C ASP A 88 -17.14 -28.91 -4.64
N ASN A 89 -17.60 -27.66 -4.81
CA ASN A 89 -16.86 -26.62 -5.52
C ASN A 89 -16.35 -25.47 -4.62
N MET A 90 -16.47 -25.58 -3.29
CA MET A 90 -15.90 -24.55 -2.40
C MET A 90 -14.39 -24.75 -2.28
N GLY A 91 -13.63 -23.95 -3.04
CA GLY A 91 -12.18 -23.84 -2.88
C GLY A 91 -11.82 -23.65 -1.41
N THR A 92 -11.17 -24.65 -0.85
CA THR A 92 -10.72 -24.63 0.54
C THR A 92 -9.42 -23.84 0.56
N LEU A 93 -9.40 -22.66 1.18
CA LEU A 93 -8.14 -22.01 1.55
C LEU A 93 -7.54 -22.84 2.70
N GLN A 94 -6.76 -23.86 2.33
CA GLN A 94 -5.89 -24.59 3.24
C GLN A 94 -4.77 -23.65 3.64
N LEU A 95 -4.90 -23.00 4.80
CA LEU A 95 -3.77 -22.39 5.48
C LEU A 95 -2.95 -23.55 6.04
N THR A 96 -1.86 -23.89 5.34
CA THR A 96 -0.91 -24.95 5.73
C THR A 96 0.31 -24.32 6.37
#